data_AF-A0A6L7VKL2-F1
#
_entry.id   AF-A0A6L7VKL2-F1
#
_cell.length_a   1.000
_cell.length_b   1.000
_cell.length_c   1.000
_cell.angle_alpha   90.00
_cell.angle_beta   90.00
_cell.angle_gamma   90.00
#
_symmetry.space_group_name_H-M   'P 1'
#
loop_
_entity.id
_entity.type
_entity.pdbx_description
1 polymer ?
#
loop_
_entity_poly.entity_id
_entity_poly.type
_entity_poly.pdbx_seq_one_letter_code
_entity_poly.pdbx_strand_id
1 'polypeptide(L)'
;MHADADPAFVEAFGHFANGKYRHVRMPDHQEVEDPQERAALYKNEPIRVHNARMLDPAATVDRQGFQLVHQETHVDDLLDMDKARNEFYPECSAIVKQITGCLDTYVTQHQYRNGYNHLPEGHPKRMQPTPNGSPGGYGGTHSDISPMAENRWDDIVDGRHCAMFNLWRSTDLANDIQVMPLALLDMTSLAFDDMVAADAWGGPGKVQQHLVSYRLAYNPKQRWFYYPRMKPWEMLVFKQYDTRQADPTMRQAYHGAIPDPSTTDASPLRQTIEVRVLALFDKEKDRDARKARYQAEIPERFADGTVSTWASR
;
A
#
# COMPACT_ATOMS: atom_id res chain seq x y z
N MET A 1 -28.05 -22.54 -11.95
CA MET A 1 -27.61 -21.79 -10.76
C MET A 1 -27.12 -20.45 -11.27
N HIS A 2 -27.84 -19.37 -11.01
CA HIS A 2 -27.39 -18.04 -11.36
C HIS A 2 -26.06 -17.81 -10.62
N ALA A 3 -24.97 -17.64 -11.37
CA ALA A 3 -23.76 -17.07 -10.81
C ALA A 3 -24.15 -15.64 -10.46
N ASP A 4 -24.34 -15.35 -9.16
CA ASP A 4 -24.64 -14.00 -8.72
C ASP A 4 -23.52 -13.08 -9.22
N ALA A 5 -23.89 -12.16 -10.11
CA ALA A 5 -22.97 -11.16 -10.63
C ALA A 5 -22.34 -10.42 -9.45
N ASP A 6 -21.04 -10.10 -9.55
CA ASP A 6 -20.39 -9.30 -8.52
C ASP A 6 -21.18 -8.00 -8.31
N PRO A 7 -21.40 -7.59 -7.06
CA PRO A 7 -22.13 -6.36 -6.79
C PRO A 7 -21.35 -5.17 -7.35
N ALA A 8 -22.07 -4.10 -7.73
CA ALA A 8 -21.44 -2.89 -8.23
C ALA A 8 -20.60 -2.17 -7.15
N PHE A 9 -20.90 -2.43 -5.88
CA PHE A 9 -20.14 -1.98 -4.72
C PHE A 9 -20.44 -2.87 -3.51
N VAL A 10 -19.58 -2.79 -2.50
CA VAL A 10 -19.83 -3.35 -1.17
C VAL A 10 -19.78 -2.23 -0.13
N GLU A 11 -20.53 -2.40 0.95
CA GLU A 11 -20.39 -1.58 2.16
C GLU A 11 -19.39 -2.28 3.09
N ALA A 12 -18.35 -1.56 3.50
CA ALA A 12 -17.28 -2.08 4.35
C ALA A 12 -16.89 -1.03 5.41
N PHE A 13 -15.97 -1.39 6.29
CA PHE A 13 -15.33 -0.45 7.21
C PHE A 13 -13.87 -0.28 6.83
N GLY A 14 -13.44 0.97 6.62
CA GLY A 14 -12.03 1.31 6.48
C GLY A 14 -11.44 1.74 7.83
N HIS A 15 -10.13 1.51 8.00
CA HIS A 15 -9.41 1.85 9.23
C HIS A 15 -8.56 3.10 8.99
N PHE A 16 -9.05 4.26 9.44
CA PHE A 16 -8.51 5.58 9.13
C PHE A 16 -7.76 6.18 10.31
N ALA A 17 -6.76 7.02 10.04
CA ALA A 17 -6.21 7.90 11.06
C ALA A 17 -7.28 8.86 11.59
N ASN A 18 -7.20 9.17 12.86
CA ASN A 18 -8.08 10.14 13.47
C ASN A 18 -7.82 11.52 12.87
N GLY A 19 -8.90 12.17 12.41
CA GLY A 19 -8.83 13.47 11.78
C GLY A 19 -8.22 14.61 12.60
N LYS A 20 -8.05 14.44 13.92
CA LYS A 20 -7.31 15.40 14.76
C LYS A 20 -5.83 15.53 14.36
N TYR A 21 -5.28 14.55 13.64
CA TYR A 21 -3.90 14.56 13.15
C TYR A 21 -3.74 15.19 11.76
N ARG A 22 -4.76 15.85 11.22
CA ARG A 22 -4.58 16.68 10.02
C ARG A 22 -3.60 17.82 10.33
N HIS A 23 -2.67 18.06 9.41
CA HIS A 23 -1.66 19.12 9.50
C HIS A 23 -0.64 19.00 10.64
N VAL A 24 -0.68 17.93 11.43
CA VAL A 24 0.30 17.64 12.48
C VAL A 24 0.85 16.23 12.29
N ARG A 25 1.99 15.96 12.89
CA ARG A 25 2.58 14.63 12.94
C ARG A 25 1.73 13.72 13.81
N MET A 26 1.37 12.55 13.30
CA MET A 26 0.81 11.46 14.09
C MET A 26 1.97 10.62 14.67
N PRO A 27 1.99 10.31 15.97
CA PRO A 27 3.00 9.42 16.55
C PRO A 27 2.80 7.98 16.07
N ASP A 28 3.86 7.19 16.13
CA ASP A 28 3.72 5.75 15.95
C ASP A 28 2.95 5.14 17.13
N HIS A 29 2.09 4.17 16.85
CA HIS A 29 1.25 3.53 17.85
C HIS A 29 2.03 2.79 18.95
N GLN A 30 3.26 2.35 18.70
CA GLN A 30 4.11 1.67 19.68
C GLN A 30 4.72 2.65 20.68
N GLU A 31 4.86 3.92 20.29
CA GLU A 31 5.42 4.99 21.12
C GLU A 31 4.35 5.68 21.99
N VAL A 32 3.07 5.36 21.80
CA VAL A 32 1.97 5.90 22.62
C VAL A 32 1.73 4.97 23.82
N GLU A 33 2.16 5.42 25.00
CA GLU A 33 2.06 4.66 26.25
C GLU A 33 0.60 4.52 26.73
N ASP A 34 -0.18 5.61 26.66
CA ASP A 34 -1.57 5.59 27.12
C ASP A 34 -2.44 4.72 26.19
N PRO A 35 -3.07 3.64 26.68
CA PRO A 35 -3.82 2.73 25.84
C PRO A 35 -5.05 3.38 25.17
N GLN A 36 -5.67 4.37 25.82
CA GLN A 36 -6.84 5.06 25.28
C GLN A 36 -6.44 6.00 24.15
N GLU A 37 -5.35 6.75 24.32
CA GLU A 37 -4.77 7.59 23.29
C GLU A 37 -4.32 6.75 22.09
N ARG A 38 -3.64 5.63 22.34
CA ARG A 38 -3.20 4.71 21.29
C ARG A 38 -4.38 4.16 20.48
N ALA A 39 -5.46 3.76 21.16
CA ALA A 39 -6.68 3.33 20.48
C ALA A 39 -7.34 4.48 19.68
N ALA A 40 -7.23 5.72 20.18
CA ALA A 40 -7.78 6.91 19.54
C ALA A 40 -6.94 7.45 18.36
N LEU A 41 -5.78 6.85 18.06
CA LEU A 41 -5.00 7.16 16.85
C LEU A 41 -5.77 6.87 15.57
N TYR A 42 -6.63 5.85 15.61
CA TYR A 42 -7.37 5.39 14.46
C TYR A 42 -8.87 5.27 14.77
N LYS A 43 -9.68 5.28 13.71
CA LYS A 43 -11.12 5.09 13.76
C LYS A 43 -11.56 4.23 12.58
N ASN A 44 -12.59 3.42 12.82
CA ASN A 44 -13.25 2.68 11.75
C ASN A 44 -14.41 3.52 11.23
N GLU A 45 -14.45 3.73 9.92
CA GLU A 45 -15.50 4.51 9.26
C GLU A 45 -16.13 3.67 8.15
N PRO A 46 -17.46 3.73 7.97
CA PRO A 46 -18.12 3.03 6.89
C PRO A 46 -17.68 3.64 5.55
N ILE A 47 -17.38 2.78 4.58
CA ILE A 47 -17.01 3.16 3.23
C ILE A 47 -17.76 2.31 2.22
N ARG A 48 -18.13 2.96 1.12
CA ARG A 48 -18.60 2.29 -0.08
C ARG A 48 -17.42 2.00 -1.00
N VAL A 49 -17.20 0.73 -1.33
CA VAL A 49 -16.09 0.29 -2.17
C VAL A 49 -16.63 -0.29 -3.46
N HIS A 50 -16.36 0.40 -4.56
CA HIS A 50 -16.92 0.11 -5.88
C HIS A 50 -16.13 -0.97 -6.63
N ASN A 51 -16.84 -1.81 -7.38
CA ASN A 51 -16.22 -2.81 -8.23
C ASN A 51 -15.47 -2.14 -9.39
N ALA A 52 -14.14 -2.17 -9.32
CA ALA A 52 -13.26 -1.54 -10.30
C ALA A 52 -13.31 -2.20 -11.68
N ARG A 53 -13.79 -3.45 -11.79
CA ARG A 53 -14.00 -4.13 -13.08
C ARG A 53 -15.07 -3.45 -13.93
N MET A 54 -15.92 -2.62 -13.32
CA MET A 54 -16.97 -1.86 -14.01
C MET A 54 -16.52 -0.49 -14.50
N LEU A 55 -15.27 -0.10 -14.25
CA LEU A 55 -14.74 1.17 -14.76
C LEU A 55 -14.53 1.09 -16.27
N ASP A 56 -15.06 2.09 -16.98
CA ASP A 56 -14.85 2.30 -18.41
C ASP A 56 -14.48 3.78 -18.67
N PRO A 57 -13.23 4.07 -19.09
CA PRO A 57 -12.12 3.13 -19.27
C PRO A 57 -11.65 2.56 -17.92
N ALA A 58 -10.96 1.41 -17.99
CA ALA A 58 -10.34 0.78 -16.83
C ALA A 58 -9.36 1.72 -16.09
N ALA A 59 -9.16 1.46 -14.80
CA ALA A 59 -8.25 2.26 -13.99
C ALA A 59 -6.79 2.16 -14.46
N THR A 60 -6.05 3.25 -14.32
CA THR A 60 -4.62 3.32 -14.64
C THR A 60 -3.82 3.87 -13.45
N VAL A 61 -2.55 3.51 -13.38
CA VAL A 61 -1.64 4.02 -12.34
C VAL A 61 -1.43 5.53 -12.39
N ASP A 62 -1.62 6.15 -13.56
CA ASP A 62 -1.44 7.59 -13.73
C ASP A 62 -2.68 8.39 -13.31
N ARG A 63 -3.89 7.89 -13.60
CA ARG A 63 -5.12 8.60 -13.26
C ARG A 63 -5.62 8.23 -11.86
N GLN A 64 -5.96 6.97 -11.62
CA GLN A 64 -6.54 6.54 -10.34
C GLN A 64 -5.47 6.14 -9.32
N GLY A 65 -4.25 5.84 -9.76
CA GLY A 65 -3.17 5.39 -8.89
C GLY A 65 -3.03 3.87 -8.79
N PHE A 66 -3.90 3.13 -9.46
CA PHE A 66 -3.89 1.68 -9.49
C PHE A 66 -4.36 1.14 -10.85
N GLN A 67 -3.92 -0.07 -11.18
CA GLN A 67 -4.23 -0.76 -12.42
C GLN A 67 -4.22 -2.26 -12.19
N LEU A 68 -5.26 -2.95 -12.66
CA LEU A 68 -5.25 -4.41 -12.74
C LEU A 68 -4.64 -4.84 -14.07
N VAL A 69 -3.69 -5.77 -14.03
CA VAL A 69 -3.12 -6.38 -15.22
C VAL A 69 -3.35 -7.89 -15.20
N HIS A 70 -3.55 -8.45 -16.39
CA HIS A 70 -3.44 -9.88 -16.58
C HIS A 70 -1.94 -10.23 -16.59
N GLN A 71 -1.51 -11.06 -15.66
CA GLN A 71 -0.14 -11.55 -15.55
C GLN A 71 -0.14 -12.98 -15.03
N GLU A 72 0.00 -13.94 -15.94
CA GLU A 72 0.42 -15.28 -15.57
C GLU A 72 1.87 -15.23 -15.06
N THR A 73 2.16 -16.00 -14.02
CA THR A 73 3.52 -16.18 -13.51
C THR A 73 3.99 -17.59 -13.86
N HIS A 74 5.26 -17.72 -14.25
CA HIS A 74 5.87 -19.05 -14.41
C HIS A 74 6.35 -19.64 -13.08
N VAL A 75 6.29 -18.86 -12.00
CA VAL A 75 6.74 -19.25 -10.67
C VAL A 75 5.66 -20.12 -10.02
N ASP A 76 5.98 -21.40 -9.84
CA ASP A 76 5.08 -22.41 -9.28
C ASP A 76 4.91 -22.31 -7.76
N ASP A 77 5.88 -21.74 -7.04
CA ASP A 77 5.83 -21.50 -5.61
C ASP A 77 6.35 -20.10 -5.26
N LEU A 78 5.41 -19.18 -5.02
CA LEU A 78 5.70 -17.80 -4.63
C LEU A 78 6.08 -17.66 -3.14
N LEU A 79 6.05 -18.72 -2.34
CA LEU A 79 6.52 -18.72 -0.96
C LEU A 79 7.99 -19.15 -0.85
N ASP A 80 8.55 -19.75 -1.90
CA ASP A 80 9.99 -19.97 -2.03
C ASP A 80 10.69 -18.63 -2.28
N MET A 81 11.55 -18.25 -1.33
CA MET A 81 12.26 -16.98 -1.33
C MET A 81 13.26 -16.83 -2.47
N ASP A 82 13.85 -17.93 -2.92
CA ASP A 82 14.83 -17.89 -4.01
C ASP A 82 14.10 -17.78 -5.34
N LYS A 83 12.99 -18.50 -5.54
CA LYS A 83 12.12 -18.31 -6.71
C LYS A 83 11.52 -16.91 -6.77
N ALA A 84 11.00 -16.41 -5.64
CA ALA A 84 10.45 -15.05 -5.57
C ALA A 84 11.48 -13.99 -5.98
N ARG A 85 12.75 -14.12 -5.55
CA ARG A 85 13.80 -13.16 -5.87
C ARG A 85 14.40 -13.33 -7.27
N ASN A 86 14.59 -14.55 -7.73
CA ASN A 86 15.33 -14.82 -8.97
C ASN A 86 14.41 -14.91 -10.20
N GLU A 87 13.12 -15.18 -10.01
CA GLU A 87 12.16 -15.42 -11.09
C GLU A 87 10.99 -14.42 -11.03
N PHE A 88 10.34 -14.26 -9.87
CA PHE A 88 9.16 -13.37 -9.76
C PHE A 88 9.52 -11.87 -9.80
N TYR A 89 10.61 -11.45 -9.15
CA TYR A 89 11.07 -10.07 -9.20
C TYR A 89 11.35 -9.56 -10.63
N PRO A 90 12.03 -10.32 -11.51
CA PRO A 90 12.12 -9.98 -12.92
C PRO A 90 10.77 -9.77 -13.62
N GLU A 91 9.75 -10.60 -13.35
CA GLU A 91 8.41 -10.40 -13.89
C GLU A 91 7.81 -9.06 -13.43
N CYS A 92 7.91 -8.76 -12.13
CA CYS A 92 7.45 -7.48 -11.58
C CYS A 92 8.15 -6.28 -12.22
N SER A 93 9.47 -6.36 -12.39
CA SER A 93 10.27 -5.33 -13.05
C SER A 93 9.83 -5.10 -14.50
N ALA A 94 9.58 -6.18 -15.26
CA ALA A 94 9.12 -6.07 -16.64
C ALA A 94 7.78 -5.33 -16.75
N ILE A 95 6.86 -5.62 -15.84
CA ILE A 95 5.52 -5.01 -15.80
C ILE A 95 5.59 -3.53 -15.46
N VAL A 96 6.42 -3.16 -14.48
CA VAL A 96 6.66 -1.74 -14.16
C VAL A 96 7.28 -1.01 -15.35
N LYS A 97 8.27 -1.60 -16.04
CA LYS A 97 8.84 -1.03 -17.27
C LYS A 97 7.78 -0.85 -18.35
N GLN A 98 6.93 -1.85 -18.58
CA GLN A 98 5.87 -1.79 -19.58
C GLN A 98 4.82 -0.71 -19.28
N ILE A 99 4.36 -0.60 -18.03
CA ILE A 99 3.31 0.35 -17.63
C ILE A 99 3.85 1.78 -17.65
N THR A 100 5.09 1.99 -17.22
CA THR A 100 5.59 3.33 -16.91
C THR A 100 6.54 3.90 -17.95
N GLY A 101 7.11 3.05 -18.81
CA GLY A 101 8.19 3.44 -19.73
C GLY A 101 9.50 3.82 -19.03
N CYS A 102 9.69 3.40 -17.78
CA CYS A 102 10.92 3.69 -17.04
C CYS A 102 12.16 3.05 -17.69
N LEU A 103 13.31 3.68 -17.48
CA LEU A 103 14.59 3.24 -18.05
C LEU A 103 15.15 2.04 -17.29
N ASP A 104 14.95 2.00 -15.98
CA ASP A 104 15.37 0.88 -15.16
C ASP A 104 14.48 0.67 -13.93
N THR A 105 14.69 -0.45 -13.26
CA THR A 105 13.93 -0.82 -12.06
C THR A 105 14.84 -1.40 -10.99
N TYR A 106 14.50 -1.15 -9.73
CA TYR A 106 15.13 -1.76 -8.58
C TYR A 106 14.08 -2.34 -7.63
N VAL A 107 14.12 -3.64 -7.35
CA VAL A 107 13.20 -4.25 -6.39
C VAL A 107 13.76 -4.09 -4.98
N THR A 108 13.03 -3.40 -4.12
CA THR A 108 13.49 -3.10 -2.76
C THR A 108 13.25 -4.25 -1.79
N GLN A 109 12.03 -4.79 -1.80
CA GLN A 109 11.60 -5.86 -0.90
C GLN A 109 10.26 -6.45 -1.37
N HIS A 110 9.81 -7.51 -0.71
CA HIS A 110 8.43 -7.96 -0.77
C HIS A 110 7.89 -8.24 0.63
N GLN A 111 6.57 -8.23 0.77
CA GLN A 111 5.86 -8.61 2.00
C GLN A 111 4.83 -9.69 1.72
N TYR A 112 4.61 -10.55 2.70
CA TYR A 112 3.53 -11.53 2.67
C TYR A 112 2.42 -11.15 3.65
N ARG A 113 1.18 -11.47 3.26
CA ARG A 113 0.00 -11.39 4.12
C ARG A 113 -0.77 -12.69 3.99
N ASN A 114 -1.13 -13.31 5.11
CA ASN A 114 -1.66 -14.68 5.15
C ASN A 114 -2.75 -14.91 6.21
N GLY A 115 -3.22 -13.88 6.93
CA GLY A 115 -4.29 -14.07 7.91
C GLY A 115 -4.70 -12.83 8.69
N TYR A 116 -5.66 -13.02 9.60
CA TYR A 116 -6.21 -11.94 10.43
C TYR A 116 -5.28 -11.60 11.59
N ASN A 117 -5.21 -10.29 11.88
CA ASN A 117 -4.60 -9.76 13.10
C ASN A 117 -5.49 -10.05 14.32
N HIS A 118 -4.88 -10.06 15.51
CA HIS A 118 -5.56 -10.10 16.82
C HIS A 118 -6.45 -11.32 17.13
N LEU A 119 -6.44 -12.35 16.28
CA LEU A 119 -7.06 -13.63 16.64
C LEU A 119 -6.23 -14.39 17.70
N PRO A 120 -6.87 -15.21 18.56
CA PRO A 120 -6.16 -16.01 19.56
C PRO A 120 -5.12 -16.95 18.96
N GLU A 121 -4.04 -17.21 19.68
CA GLU A 121 -3.03 -18.18 19.27
C GLU A 121 -3.66 -19.56 19.01
N GLY A 122 -3.22 -20.23 17.95
CA GLY A 122 -3.81 -21.49 17.47
C GLY A 122 -5.08 -21.36 16.62
N HIS A 123 -5.68 -20.17 16.49
CA HIS A 123 -6.84 -19.99 15.62
C HIS A 123 -6.45 -20.21 14.13
N PRO A 124 -7.19 -21.03 13.36
CA PRO A 124 -6.79 -21.42 12.01
C PRO A 124 -6.71 -20.27 10.99
N LYS A 125 -7.52 -19.22 11.19
CA LYS A 125 -7.51 -18.00 10.34
C LYS A 125 -6.53 -16.91 10.83
N ARG A 126 -5.79 -17.14 11.92
CA ARG A 126 -4.80 -16.17 12.43
C ARG A 126 -3.61 -16.10 11.48
N MET A 127 -3.04 -14.91 11.34
CA MET A 127 -1.77 -14.75 10.62
C MET A 127 -0.70 -15.73 11.12
N GLN A 128 0.11 -16.23 10.20
CA GLN A 128 1.18 -17.18 10.46
C GLN A 128 2.54 -16.54 10.15
N PRO A 129 3.66 -17.04 10.72
CA PRO A 129 4.98 -16.62 10.31
C PRO A 129 5.15 -16.71 8.78
N THR A 130 5.74 -15.67 8.20
CA THR A 130 5.94 -15.58 6.75
C THR A 130 7.37 -15.97 6.36
N PRO A 131 7.63 -16.41 5.11
CA PRO A 131 8.96 -16.86 4.68
C PRO A 131 10.09 -15.85 4.93
N ASN A 132 9.79 -14.55 4.82
CA ASN A 132 10.77 -13.48 5.00
C ASN A 132 10.65 -12.73 6.34
N GLY A 133 9.78 -13.18 7.25
CA GLY A 133 9.55 -12.54 8.54
C GLY A 133 8.72 -11.25 8.50
N SER A 134 8.11 -10.92 7.36
CA SER A 134 7.08 -9.86 7.30
C SER A 134 5.86 -10.20 8.18
N PRO A 135 5.06 -9.21 8.62
CA PRO A 135 4.09 -9.41 9.71
C PRO A 135 2.94 -10.39 9.42
N GLY A 136 2.61 -10.68 8.16
CA GLY A 136 1.55 -11.64 7.79
C GLY A 136 0.11 -11.15 7.97
N GLY A 137 -0.16 -10.26 8.93
CA GLY A 137 -1.51 -9.80 9.24
C GLY A 137 -2.09 -8.80 8.24
N TYR A 138 -3.38 -8.91 7.91
CA TYR A 138 -4.08 -7.97 7.03
C TYR A 138 -4.08 -6.52 7.56
N GLY A 139 -3.52 -5.59 6.79
CA GLY A 139 -3.32 -4.18 7.20
C GLY A 139 -4.52 -3.27 6.97
N GLY A 140 -4.59 -2.19 7.77
CA GLY A 140 -5.56 -1.09 7.63
C GLY A 140 -5.21 -0.10 6.52
N THR A 141 -5.88 1.05 6.47
CA THR A 141 -5.73 2.03 5.38
C THR A 141 -4.44 2.85 5.52
N HIS A 142 -3.54 2.76 4.53
CA HIS A 142 -2.24 3.44 4.57
C HIS A 142 -1.62 3.66 3.18
N SER A 143 -0.54 4.44 3.16
CA SER A 143 0.50 4.46 2.12
C SER A 143 1.86 4.46 2.83
N ASP A 144 2.77 3.57 2.45
CA ASP A 144 3.99 3.34 3.22
C ASP A 144 5.08 4.39 3.00
N ILE A 145 4.99 5.12 1.90
CA ILE A 145 6.06 5.98 1.42
C ILE A 145 5.65 7.43 1.57
N SER A 146 6.61 8.26 2.01
CA SER A 146 6.54 9.71 2.01
C SER A 146 7.76 10.30 1.31
N PRO A 147 7.79 11.61 0.99
CA PRO A 147 9.00 12.26 0.48
C PRO A 147 10.25 12.10 1.35
N MET A 148 10.12 11.76 2.65
CA MET A 148 11.29 11.46 3.48
C MET A 148 12.03 10.20 3.03
N ALA A 149 11.34 9.27 2.37
CA ALA A 149 11.94 8.01 1.92
C ALA A 149 13.05 8.23 0.88
N GLU A 150 13.04 9.36 0.16
CA GLU A 150 14.07 9.69 -0.83
C GLU A 150 15.47 9.74 -0.23
N ASN A 151 15.63 10.08 1.05
CA ASN A 151 16.92 10.07 1.74
C ASN A 151 17.61 8.70 1.73
N ARG A 152 16.85 7.62 1.56
CA ARG A 152 17.35 6.24 1.59
C ARG A 152 17.58 5.66 0.19
N TRP A 153 17.32 6.43 -0.86
CA TRP A 153 17.42 5.96 -2.24
C TRP A 153 18.50 6.68 -3.04
N ASP A 154 19.24 7.62 -2.44
CA ASP A 154 20.27 8.41 -3.12
C ASP A 154 21.24 7.53 -3.94
N ASP A 155 21.72 6.42 -3.38
CA ASP A 155 22.63 5.48 -4.04
C ASP A 155 21.96 4.63 -5.13
N ILE A 156 20.63 4.50 -5.11
CA ILE A 156 19.86 3.69 -6.06
C ILE A 156 19.42 4.54 -7.25
N VAL A 157 18.91 5.75 -6.98
CA VAL A 157 18.31 6.60 -8.01
C VAL A 157 19.35 7.28 -8.86
N ASP A 158 20.58 7.48 -8.35
CA ASP A 158 21.68 8.12 -9.08
C ASP A 158 21.19 9.41 -9.78
N GLY A 159 20.59 10.33 -9.02
CA GLY A 159 20.09 11.60 -9.55
C GLY A 159 18.95 11.53 -10.58
N ARG A 160 18.26 10.39 -10.73
CA ARG A 160 17.10 10.25 -11.63
C ARG A 160 15.78 10.53 -10.93
N HIS A 161 14.78 10.89 -11.71
CA HIS A 161 13.39 10.76 -11.26
C HIS A 161 13.09 9.29 -10.94
N CYS A 162 12.25 9.07 -9.93
CA CYS A 162 11.84 7.73 -9.54
C CYS A 162 10.38 7.67 -9.12
N ALA A 163 9.80 6.48 -9.18
CA ALA A 163 8.48 6.20 -8.65
C ALA A 163 8.47 4.81 -8.00
N MET A 164 7.78 4.67 -6.88
CA MET A 164 7.60 3.38 -6.20
C MET A 164 6.24 2.79 -6.57
N PHE A 165 6.23 1.53 -6.96
CA PHE A 165 5.02 0.76 -7.21
C PHE A 165 5.00 -0.50 -6.36
N ASN A 166 3.82 -0.82 -5.84
CA ASN A 166 3.53 -2.11 -5.25
C ASN A 166 2.85 -2.97 -6.31
N LEU A 167 3.32 -4.21 -6.44
CA LEU A 167 2.69 -5.25 -7.25
C LEU A 167 2.18 -6.33 -6.33
N TRP A 168 0.86 -6.50 -6.30
CA TRP A 168 0.16 -7.31 -5.33
C TRP A 168 -0.63 -8.40 -6.02
N ARG A 169 -0.45 -9.65 -5.58
CA ARG A 169 -1.16 -10.82 -6.12
C ARG A 169 -1.35 -11.91 -5.06
N SER A 170 -2.20 -12.88 -5.38
CA SER A 170 -2.32 -14.12 -4.61
C SER A 170 -1.04 -14.97 -4.74
N THR A 171 -0.61 -15.57 -3.62
CA THR A 171 0.34 -16.70 -3.62
C THR A 171 -0.37 -18.04 -3.77
N ASP A 172 -1.69 -18.09 -3.50
CA ASP A 172 -2.54 -19.22 -3.87
C ASP A 172 -2.82 -19.14 -5.37
N LEU A 173 -2.22 -20.04 -6.14
CA LEU A 173 -2.31 -20.09 -7.59
C LEU A 173 -3.56 -20.84 -8.09
N ALA A 174 -4.35 -21.44 -7.19
CA ALA A 174 -5.51 -22.26 -7.52
C ALA A 174 -6.84 -21.54 -7.28
N ASN A 175 -6.88 -20.61 -6.32
CA ASN A 175 -8.14 -19.98 -5.88
C ASN A 175 -8.14 -18.46 -6.08
N ASP A 176 -9.35 -17.93 -6.31
CA ASP A 176 -9.60 -16.50 -6.32
C ASP A 176 -9.44 -15.89 -4.92
N ILE A 177 -9.12 -14.60 -4.87
CA ILE A 177 -9.18 -13.83 -3.62
C ILE A 177 -10.65 -13.55 -3.26
N GLN A 178 -11.16 -14.31 -2.29
CA GLN A 178 -12.53 -14.17 -1.77
C GLN A 178 -12.58 -13.57 -0.37
N VAL A 179 -11.46 -13.54 0.34
CA VAL A 179 -11.35 -13.06 1.73
C VAL A 179 -10.52 -11.80 1.76
N MET A 180 -11.03 -10.78 2.44
CA MET A 180 -10.29 -9.55 2.71
C MET A 180 -9.64 -8.91 1.48
N PRO A 181 -10.36 -8.61 0.37
CA PRO A 181 -9.75 -7.99 -0.80
C PRO A 181 -9.13 -6.62 -0.46
N LEU A 182 -8.31 -6.11 -1.38
CA LEU A 182 -7.68 -4.81 -1.22
C LEU A 182 -8.59 -3.70 -1.76
N ALA A 183 -8.99 -2.78 -0.89
CA ALA A 183 -9.60 -1.52 -1.29
C ALA A 183 -8.50 -0.50 -1.62
N LEU A 184 -8.71 0.27 -2.68
CA LEU A 184 -7.79 1.27 -3.22
C LEU A 184 -8.53 2.60 -3.34
N LEU A 185 -7.91 3.67 -2.86
CA LEU A 185 -8.42 5.02 -3.03
C LEU A 185 -8.11 5.50 -4.46
N ASP A 186 -9.12 6.04 -5.14
CA ASP A 186 -8.92 6.82 -6.35
C ASP A 186 -8.24 8.15 -6.01
N MET A 187 -6.99 8.33 -6.41
CA MET A 187 -6.19 9.52 -6.11
C MET A 187 -6.86 10.81 -6.57
N THR A 188 -7.70 10.79 -7.61
CA THR A 188 -8.43 11.98 -8.08
C THR A 188 -9.54 12.44 -7.12
N SER A 189 -9.82 11.67 -6.07
CA SER A 189 -10.75 12.00 -5.00
C SER A 189 -10.08 12.35 -3.67
N LEU A 190 -8.74 12.25 -3.59
CA LEU A 190 -7.98 12.54 -2.39
C LEU A 190 -7.89 14.05 -2.16
N ALA A 191 -8.22 14.50 -0.95
CA ALA A 191 -7.90 15.85 -0.51
C ALA A 191 -6.55 15.87 0.20
N PHE A 192 -5.74 16.91 -0.03
CA PHE A 192 -4.45 17.08 0.63
C PHE A 192 -4.57 17.01 2.16
N ASP A 193 -5.59 17.66 2.72
CA ASP A 193 -5.84 17.68 4.16
C ASP A 193 -6.12 16.28 4.76
N ASP A 194 -6.49 15.29 3.95
CA ASP A 194 -6.72 13.92 4.43
C ASP A 194 -5.42 13.12 4.59
N MET A 195 -4.31 13.59 4.02
CA MET A 195 -3.01 12.95 4.10
C MET A 195 -2.38 13.19 5.47
N VAL A 196 -2.40 12.17 6.33
CA VAL A 196 -1.84 12.27 7.69
C VAL A 196 -0.43 11.72 7.70
N ALA A 197 0.56 12.58 7.91
CA ALA A 197 1.93 12.14 8.06
C ALA A 197 2.12 11.47 9.43
N ALA A 198 2.64 10.25 9.44
CA ALA A 198 2.77 9.44 10.64
C ALA A 198 4.19 8.93 10.79
N ASP A 199 4.71 9.01 12.01
CA ASP A 199 5.87 8.23 12.39
C ASP A 199 5.46 6.75 12.39
N ALA A 200 6.33 5.91 11.88
CA ALA A 200 6.08 4.47 11.82
C ALA A 200 7.41 3.70 11.79
N TRP A 201 7.40 2.51 12.37
CA TRP A 201 8.51 1.59 12.27
C TRP A 201 8.47 0.83 10.95
N GLY A 202 9.62 0.69 10.28
CA GLY A 202 9.75 -0.20 9.13
C GLY A 202 11.18 -0.30 8.61
N GLY A 203 11.39 -1.04 7.53
CA GLY A 203 12.73 -1.34 7.01
C GLY A 203 12.81 -2.77 6.49
N PRO A 204 13.81 -3.10 5.66
CA PRO A 204 13.93 -4.44 5.11
C PRO A 204 14.30 -5.46 6.19
N GLY A 205 13.52 -6.54 6.27
CA GLY A 205 13.79 -7.67 7.17
C GLY A 205 13.55 -7.35 8.64
N LYS A 206 14.48 -7.76 9.51
CA LYS A 206 14.33 -7.66 10.98
C LYS A 206 14.87 -6.35 11.58
N VAL A 207 15.53 -5.51 10.79
CA VAL A 207 16.07 -4.23 11.27
C VAL A 207 14.99 -3.17 11.11
N GLN A 208 14.33 -2.85 12.22
CA GLN A 208 13.38 -1.75 12.24
C GLN A 208 14.13 -0.41 12.25
N GLN A 209 13.64 0.52 11.46
CA GLN A 209 14.13 1.87 11.30
C GLN A 209 12.97 2.84 11.50
N HIS A 210 13.29 4.04 11.98
CA HIS A 210 12.35 5.13 11.99
C HIS A 210 12.04 5.54 10.55
N LEU A 211 10.76 5.67 10.24
CA LEU A 211 10.32 6.24 8.98
C LEU A 211 9.13 7.15 9.18
N VAL A 212 8.94 8.01 8.18
CA VAL A 212 7.71 8.75 7.99
C VAL A 212 6.92 8.05 6.90
N SER A 213 5.72 7.61 7.24
CA SER A 213 4.73 7.07 6.30
C SER A 213 3.50 7.97 6.27
N TYR A 214 2.55 7.64 5.40
CA TYR A 214 1.26 8.30 5.40
C TYR A 214 0.15 7.36 5.89
N ARG A 215 -0.73 7.91 6.70
CA ARG A 215 -2.06 7.40 6.98
C ARG A 215 -3.07 8.30 6.30
N LEU A 216 -4.33 7.85 6.32
CA LEU A 216 -5.41 8.56 5.69
C LEU A 216 -6.47 8.87 6.73
N ALA A 217 -6.86 10.13 6.83
CA ALA A 217 -8.04 10.50 7.59
C ALA A 217 -9.28 10.38 6.71
N TYR A 218 -10.38 9.91 7.30
CA TYR A 218 -11.62 9.69 6.57
C TYR A 218 -12.21 11.00 6.02
N ASN A 219 -12.77 10.91 4.81
CA ASN A 219 -13.54 11.96 4.16
C ASN A 219 -14.59 11.32 3.25
N PRO A 220 -15.88 11.69 3.35
CA PRO A 220 -16.95 11.09 2.55
C PRO A 220 -16.83 11.34 1.03
N LYS A 221 -15.95 12.25 0.59
CA LYS A 221 -15.66 12.48 -0.83
C LYS A 221 -14.70 11.46 -1.44
N GLN A 222 -14.02 10.67 -0.61
CA GLN A 222 -13.09 9.63 -1.04
C GLN A 222 -13.84 8.53 -1.79
N ARG A 223 -13.34 8.18 -2.98
CA ARG A 223 -13.89 7.09 -3.80
C ARG A 223 -13.00 5.87 -3.71
N TRP A 224 -13.57 4.77 -3.22
CA TRP A 224 -12.85 3.52 -3.01
C TRP A 224 -13.23 2.49 -4.05
N PHE A 225 -12.26 1.69 -4.44
CA PHE A 225 -12.38 0.66 -5.47
C PHE A 225 -11.75 -0.65 -5.02
N TYR A 226 -12.28 -1.77 -5.48
CA TYR A 226 -11.69 -3.09 -5.29
C TYR A 226 -11.95 -3.98 -6.51
N TYR A 227 -11.21 -5.08 -6.61
CA TYR A 227 -11.42 -6.09 -7.64
C TYR A 227 -11.98 -7.35 -6.98
N PRO A 228 -13.31 -7.60 -7.05
CA PRO A 228 -13.89 -8.80 -6.47
C PRO A 228 -13.33 -10.05 -7.17
N ARG A 229 -13.14 -11.11 -6.36
CA ARG A 229 -12.66 -12.42 -6.82
C ARG A 229 -11.46 -12.30 -7.75
N MET A 230 -10.46 -11.53 -7.32
CA MET A 230 -9.23 -11.33 -8.09
C MET A 230 -8.59 -12.70 -8.36
N LYS A 231 -8.27 -12.96 -9.63
CA LYS A 231 -7.85 -14.26 -10.13
C LYS A 231 -6.37 -14.52 -9.85
N PRO A 232 -5.94 -15.78 -9.79
CA PRO A 232 -4.52 -16.13 -9.71
C PRO A 232 -3.65 -15.55 -10.83
N TRP A 233 -4.16 -15.36 -12.04
CA TRP A 233 -3.43 -14.76 -13.17
C TRP A 233 -3.63 -13.24 -13.27
N GLU A 234 -4.13 -12.60 -12.22
CA GLU A 234 -4.23 -11.16 -12.15
C GLU A 234 -3.21 -10.60 -11.16
N MET A 235 -2.72 -9.41 -11.46
CA MET A 235 -1.87 -8.66 -10.55
C MET A 235 -2.31 -7.21 -10.47
N LEU A 236 -2.35 -6.70 -9.25
CA LEU A 236 -2.71 -5.32 -8.98
C LEU A 236 -1.43 -4.50 -8.84
N VAL A 237 -1.29 -3.47 -9.67
CA VAL A 237 -0.18 -2.52 -9.61
C VAL A 237 -0.72 -1.21 -9.06
N PHE A 238 -0.09 -0.67 -8.02
CA PHE A 238 -0.52 0.62 -7.47
C PHE A 238 0.67 1.47 -7.01
N LYS A 239 0.52 2.78 -7.18
CA LYS A 239 1.54 3.79 -6.94
C LYS A 239 1.69 4.03 -5.44
N GLN A 240 2.92 4.07 -4.95
CA GLN A 240 3.26 4.47 -3.58
C GLN A 240 4.01 5.80 -3.53
N TYR A 241 4.67 6.20 -4.61
CA TYR A 241 5.35 7.49 -4.71
C TYR A 241 5.73 7.79 -6.17
N ASP A 242 5.80 9.06 -6.58
CA ASP A 242 6.29 9.47 -7.89
C ASP A 242 6.90 10.87 -7.84
N THR A 243 8.22 10.99 -8.03
CA THR A 243 8.92 12.28 -7.95
C THR A 243 8.59 13.22 -9.11
N ARG A 244 7.92 12.73 -10.15
CA ARG A 244 7.50 13.54 -11.30
C ARG A 244 6.18 14.27 -11.05
N GLN A 245 5.45 13.92 -9.99
CA GLN A 245 4.14 14.48 -9.67
C GLN A 245 4.26 15.65 -8.70
N ALA A 246 4.07 16.87 -9.20
CA ALA A 246 4.11 18.07 -8.38
C ALA A 246 2.92 18.17 -7.41
N ASP A 247 1.76 17.66 -7.77
CA ASP A 247 0.59 17.59 -6.89
C ASP A 247 0.76 16.46 -5.86
N PRO A 248 0.80 16.74 -4.54
CA PRO A 248 0.97 15.72 -3.51
C PRO A 248 -0.11 14.64 -3.53
N THR A 249 -1.34 15.00 -3.93
CA THR A 249 -2.49 14.08 -3.96
C THR A 249 -2.40 13.03 -5.06
N MET A 250 -1.53 13.26 -6.06
CA MET A 250 -1.32 12.36 -7.20
C MET A 250 -0.04 11.52 -7.10
N ARG A 251 0.72 11.66 -5.99
CA ARG A 251 1.99 10.94 -5.78
C ARG A 251 1.79 9.49 -5.33
N GLN A 252 0.68 9.16 -4.68
CA GLN A 252 0.52 7.86 -4.01
C GLN A 252 -0.95 7.45 -3.84
N ALA A 253 -1.22 6.17 -4.00
CA ALA A 253 -2.52 5.56 -3.73
C ALA A 253 -2.55 5.01 -2.29
N TYR A 254 -3.66 5.26 -1.60
CA TYR A 254 -3.94 4.66 -0.30
C TYR A 254 -4.68 3.35 -0.49
N HIS A 255 -4.37 2.37 0.35
CA HIS A 255 -4.95 1.04 0.26
C HIS A 255 -5.10 0.39 1.63
N GLY A 256 -6.00 -0.58 1.73
CA GLY A 256 -6.25 -1.33 2.95
C GLY A 256 -7.06 -2.59 2.69
N ALA A 257 -6.92 -3.59 3.55
CA ALA A 257 -7.74 -4.79 3.46
C ALA A 257 -9.14 -4.53 4.05
N ILE A 258 -10.19 -4.87 3.32
CA ILE A 258 -11.58 -4.66 3.75
C ILE A 258 -12.33 -5.99 3.87
N PRO A 259 -13.28 -6.13 4.81
CA PRO A 259 -14.17 -7.28 4.80
C PRO A 259 -15.04 -7.27 3.52
N ASP A 260 -15.17 -8.43 2.87
CA ASP A 260 -16.08 -8.62 1.73
C ASP A 260 -17.34 -9.36 2.21
N PRO A 261 -18.55 -8.80 2.05
CA PRO A 261 -19.78 -9.44 2.49
C PRO A 261 -20.09 -10.77 1.78
N SER A 262 -19.42 -11.07 0.66
CA SER A 262 -19.51 -12.37 -0.02
C SER A 262 -18.57 -13.44 0.55
N THR A 263 -17.72 -13.08 1.53
CA THR A 263 -16.87 -14.03 2.25
C THR A 263 -17.73 -15.06 2.99
N THR A 264 -17.44 -16.35 2.80
CA THR A 264 -18.07 -17.45 3.53
C THR A 264 -17.03 -18.20 4.37
N ASP A 265 -17.50 -19.09 5.26
CA ASP A 265 -16.58 -19.95 6.01
C ASP A 265 -15.82 -20.96 5.15
N ALA A 266 -16.31 -21.25 3.95
CA ALA A 266 -15.64 -22.09 2.97
C ALA A 266 -14.63 -21.31 2.11
N SER A 267 -14.63 -19.97 2.17
CA SER A 267 -13.72 -19.15 1.37
C SER A 267 -12.27 -19.37 1.83
N PRO A 268 -11.34 -19.67 0.90
CA PRO A 268 -9.93 -19.85 1.23
C PRO A 268 -9.35 -18.60 1.90
N LEU A 269 -8.48 -18.81 2.89
CA LEU A 269 -7.79 -17.71 3.54
C LEU A 269 -6.88 -17.02 2.53
N ARG A 270 -6.99 -15.71 2.39
CA ARG A 270 -6.16 -14.94 1.46
C ARG A 270 -4.68 -15.03 1.85
N GLN A 271 -3.87 -15.49 0.91
CA GLN A 271 -2.42 -15.44 0.98
C GLN A 271 -1.87 -14.64 -0.20
N THR A 272 -1.08 -13.61 0.07
CA THR A 272 -0.62 -12.66 -0.96
C THR A 272 0.84 -12.30 -0.78
N ILE A 273 1.46 -11.96 -1.91
CA ILE A 273 2.77 -11.32 -1.99
C ILE A 273 2.58 -9.89 -2.53
N GLU A 274 3.29 -8.93 -1.92
CA GLU A 274 3.41 -7.56 -2.39
C GLU A 274 4.88 -7.26 -2.67
N VAL A 275 5.25 -7.04 -3.93
CA VAL A 275 6.61 -6.68 -4.34
C VAL A 275 6.71 -5.17 -4.56
N ARG A 276 7.74 -4.54 -3.99
CA ARG A 276 7.97 -3.09 -4.10
C ARG A 276 9.08 -2.78 -5.08
N VAL A 277 8.72 -2.15 -6.18
CA VAL A 277 9.61 -1.87 -7.31
C VAL A 277 9.76 -0.37 -7.48
N LEU A 278 11.01 0.10 -7.40
CA LEU A 278 11.39 1.46 -7.71
C LEU A 278 11.67 1.56 -9.21
N ALA A 279 10.83 2.30 -9.93
CA ALA A 279 11.05 2.68 -11.32
C ALA A 279 12.01 3.88 -11.38
N LEU A 280 12.99 3.84 -12.29
CA LEU A 280 13.99 4.88 -12.51
C LEU A 280 13.80 5.47 -13.92
N PHE A 281 13.67 6.80 -14.01
CA PHE A 281 13.44 7.53 -15.26
C PHE A 281 14.68 8.34 -15.66
N ASP A 282 14.50 9.40 -16.44
CA ASP A 282 15.55 10.33 -16.82
C ASP A 282 16.17 11.07 -15.61
N LYS A 283 17.36 11.63 -15.85
CA LYS A 283 18.06 12.48 -14.89
C LYS A 283 17.18 13.67 -14.49
N GLU A 284 17.12 13.92 -13.20
CA GLU A 284 16.42 15.05 -12.63
C GLU A 284 17.36 16.25 -12.51
N LYS A 285 16.97 17.40 -13.07
CA LYS A 285 17.80 18.61 -13.11
C LYS A 285 17.81 19.42 -11.80
N ASP A 286 16.71 19.35 -11.02
CA ASP A 286 16.49 20.17 -9.82
C ASP A 286 16.15 19.29 -8.61
N ARG A 287 16.85 18.16 -8.49
CA ARG A 287 16.54 17.11 -7.51
C ARG A 287 16.48 17.64 -6.10
N ASP A 288 17.51 18.35 -5.67
CA ASP A 288 17.62 18.76 -4.27
C ASP A 288 16.56 19.78 -3.91
N ALA A 289 16.26 20.75 -4.79
CA ALA A 289 15.21 21.71 -4.51
C ALA A 289 13.81 21.09 -4.61
N ARG A 290 13.54 20.16 -5.54
CA ARG A 290 12.28 19.40 -5.56
C ARG A 290 12.12 18.58 -4.28
N LYS A 291 13.14 17.81 -3.91
CA LYS A 291 13.14 16.98 -2.70
C LYS A 291 12.87 17.82 -1.45
N ALA A 292 13.55 18.97 -1.31
CA ALA A 292 13.30 19.91 -0.23
C ALA A 292 11.86 20.45 -0.21
N ARG A 293 11.29 20.81 -1.37
CA ARG A 293 9.88 21.24 -1.47
C ARG A 293 8.92 20.16 -1.01
N TYR A 294 9.10 18.92 -1.45
CA TYR A 294 8.20 17.81 -1.10
C TYR A 294 8.34 17.42 0.38
N GLN A 295 9.56 17.46 0.93
CA GLN A 295 9.77 17.19 2.37
C GLN A 295 9.18 18.29 3.25
N ALA A 296 9.18 19.55 2.81
CA ALA A 296 8.58 20.67 3.53
C ALA A 296 7.04 20.60 3.62
N GLU A 297 6.37 19.77 2.80
CA GLU A 297 4.93 19.51 2.89
C GLU A 297 4.57 18.62 4.09
N ILE A 298 5.56 17.98 4.71
CA ILE A 298 5.34 17.01 5.77
C ILE A 298 5.45 17.70 7.14
N PRO A 299 4.40 17.68 7.98
CA PRO A 299 4.43 18.33 9.29
C PRO A 299 5.52 17.76 10.22
N GLU A 300 6.35 18.61 10.80
CA GLU A 300 7.42 18.17 11.71
C GLU A 300 6.96 18.01 13.16
N ARG A 301 5.83 18.63 13.54
CA ARG A 301 5.38 18.73 14.94
C ARG A 301 4.19 17.85 15.24
N PHE A 302 4.21 17.20 16.40
CA PHE A 302 3.06 16.52 16.97
C PHE A 302 2.00 17.54 17.45
N ALA A 303 0.83 17.05 17.84
CA ALA A 303 -0.29 17.88 18.31
C ALA A 303 0.01 18.70 19.57
N ASP A 304 0.97 18.26 20.39
CA ASP A 304 1.45 18.97 21.59
C ASP A 304 2.52 20.05 21.29
N GLY A 305 2.90 20.20 20.02
CA GLY A 305 3.91 21.15 19.56
C GLY A 305 5.36 20.65 19.59
N THR A 306 5.61 19.45 20.14
CA THR A 306 6.94 18.83 20.13
C THR A 306 7.32 18.39 18.71
N VAL A 307 8.63 18.34 18.40
CA VAL A 307 9.14 18.04 17.06
C VAL A 307 9.50 16.56 16.97
N SER A 308 9.03 15.87 15.92
CA SER A 308 9.46 14.51 15.62
C SER A 308 10.91 14.49 15.11
N THR A 309 11.68 13.53 15.61
CA THR A 309 13.07 13.30 15.18
C THR A 309 13.20 12.19 14.14
N TRP A 310 12.08 11.66 13.63
CA TRP A 310 12.07 10.51 12.74
C TRP A 310 12.26 10.89 11.27
N ALA A 311 12.00 12.15 10.92
CA ALA A 311 12.31 12.67 9.59
C ALA A 311 13.82 12.93 9.38
N SER A 312 14.60 13.07 10.45
CA SER A 312 16.03 13.41 10.39
C SER A 312 16.98 12.20 10.49
N ARG A 313 16.44 10.98 10.53
CA ARG A 313 17.18 9.72 10.70
C ARG A 313 16.79 8.71 9.61
#